data_AF-A0A958FPZ5-F1
#
_entry.id   AF-A0A958FPZ5-F1
#
_cell.length_a   1.000
_cell.length_b   1.000
_cell.length_c   1.000
_cell.angle_alpha   90.00
_cell.angle_beta   90.00
_cell.angle_gamma   90.00
#
_symmetry.space_group_name_H-M   'P 1'
#
loop_
_entity.id
_entity.type
_entity.pdbx_description
1 polymer ?
#
loop_
_entity_poly.entity_id
_entity_poly.type
_entity_poly.pdbx_seq_one_letter_code
_entity_poly.pdbx_strand_id
1 'polypeptide(L)'
;PKWLDFDRPLGLVDFNAGELHYRAAIAQQAFFESHLPNLIQLSIKEFAGLTGRNYEINNRVVDAAEYLVITNGAISDDAERVAENIRSRKKIRLTVLSLNQLRPFPSAVMTHLLKGKKAVTVLECSNANTTDNPTILQEIRSAIECAEENGSVKKNGSLPHPDFAVFAKPADRPVIFSGIFQMADNKPGFAELSAAIENMLPGGEAKKRYYLGVTFAQSNSRYPMLEALSQRIERSYPQLEKMNLSSRQPALEQLATSHFRQIKIVVSPGELLADVNVVLAKTLADSTGMSVRTFAEIAANRRSQAYSIEMTEDNKTVHISNASCDAMIFSQTVFANNLSALKNNGLAIIQSTQSGEWIWKNFSETVRRQIQEKQLKIWVVNTATVNTDIPGYAKLIRQLTLCGAV
;
A
#
# COMPACT_ATOMS: atom_id res chain seq x y z
N PRO A 1 -2.48 9.30 34.53
CA PRO A 1 -3.73 10.11 34.47
C PRO A 1 -4.30 10.35 35.88
N LYS A 2 -4.57 11.61 36.25
CA LYS A 2 -5.43 11.89 37.41
C LYS A 2 -6.87 11.69 36.95
N TRP A 3 -7.49 10.60 37.40
CA TRP A 3 -8.90 10.32 37.15
C TRP A 3 -9.76 11.27 37.98
N LEU A 4 -11.03 11.43 37.59
CA LEU A 4 -12.03 12.08 38.45
C LEU A 4 -12.07 11.35 39.79
N ASP A 5 -11.80 12.08 40.86
CA ASP A 5 -11.68 11.56 42.22
C ASP A 5 -12.69 12.34 43.08
N PHE A 6 -13.66 11.62 43.66
CA PHE A 6 -14.70 12.23 44.51
C PHE A 6 -14.14 12.73 45.84
N ASP A 7 -13.04 12.13 46.31
CA ASP A 7 -12.34 12.56 47.53
C ASP A 7 -11.41 13.74 47.24
N ARG A 8 -11.09 14.00 45.96
CA ARG A 8 -10.27 15.12 45.48
C ARG A 8 -10.90 15.76 44.25
N PRO A 9 -12.07 16.42 44.40
CA PRO A 9 -12.82 16.93 43.27
C PRO A 9 -12.02 18.00 42.52
N LEU A 10 -12.03 17.92 41.20
CA LEU A 10 -11.35 18.84 40.30
C LEU A 10 -12.31 19.28 39.19
N GLY A 11 -12.48 20.58 39.03
CA GLY A 11 -13.27 21.14 37.92
C GLY A 11 -12.50 21.00 36.62
N LEU A 12 -12.99 20.16 35.71
CA LEU A 12 -12.36 19.90 34.40
C LEU A 12 -12.94 20.76 33.27
N VAL A 13 -14.02 21.49 33.52
CA VAL A 13 -14.69 22.33 32.53
C VAL A 13 -14.77 23.74 33.09
N ASP A 14 -14.15 24.66 32.37
CA ASP A 14 -14.12 26.07 32.75
C ASP A 14 -14.74 26.88 31.61
N PHE A 15 -15.79 27.64 31.91
CA PHE A 15 -16.33 28.65 30.99
C PHE A 15 -15.41 29.87 31.05
N ASN A 16 -14.18 29.70 30.56
CA ASN A 16 -13.16 30.71 30.68
C ASN A 16 -13.45 31.91 29.77
N ALA A 17 -13.29 33.12 30.32
CA ALA A 17 -13.09 34.31 29.50
C ALA A 17 -11.97 34.03 28.49
N GLY A 18 -12.10 34.47 27.23
CA GLY A 18 -11.25 34.03 26.12
C GLY A 18 -9.74 34.13 26.37
N GLU A 19 -9.30 35.07 27.21
CA GLU A 19 -7.90 35.22 27.61
C GLU A 19 -7.35 34.04 28.43
N LEU A 20 -8.11 33.52 29.40
CA LEU A 20 -7.69 32.38 30.23
C LEU A 20 -7.57 31.10 29.39
N HIS A 21 -8.52 30.89 28.47
CA HIS A 21 -8.46 29.78 27.52
C HIS A 21 -7.20 29.88 26.64
N TYR A 22 -6.90 31.08 26.12
CA TYR A 22 -5.71 31.29 25.29
C TYR A 22 -4.40 31.04 26.06
N ARG A 23 -4.29 31.52 27.31
CA ARG A 23 -3.13 31.25 28.17
C ARG A 23 -2.95 29.75 28.43
N ALA A 24 -4.04 29.04 28.74
CA ALA A 24 -4.01 27.60 28.97
C ALA A 24 -3.60 26.83 27.70
N ALA A 25 -4.08 27.24 26.52
CA ALA A 25 -3.71 26.66 25.24
C ALA A 25 -2.21 26.81 24.96
N ILE A 26 -1.63 28.02 25.13
CA ILE A 26 -0.19 28.24 24.96
C ILE A 26 0.63 27.44 25.99
N ALA A 27 0.16 27.35 27.23
CA ALA A 27 0.87 26.64 28.28
C ALA A 27 1.04 25.13 28.00
N GLN A 28 0.19 24.53 27.15
CA GLN A 28 0.37 23.14 26.70
C GLN A 28 1.71 22.93 25.98
N GLN A 29 2.21 23.95 25.26
CA GLN A 29 3.52 23.90 24.62
C GLN A 29 4.62 23.58 25.64
N ALA A 30 4.58 24.25 26.79
CA ALA A 30 5.55 24.10 27.85
C ALA A 30 5.32 22.83 28.68
N PHE A 31 4.07 22.54 29.05
CA PHE A 31 3.76 21.45 29.98
C PHE A 31 3.70 20.07 29.33
N PHE A 32 3.50 19.98 28.03
CA PHE A 32 3.30 18.70 27.35
C PHE A 32 4.03 18.61 26.01
N GLU A 33 3.78 19.53 25.07
CA GLU A 33 4.20 19.35 23.68
C GLU A 33 5.72 19.36 23.51
N SER A 34 6.44 20.20 24.25
CA SER A 34 7.91 20.25 24.25
C SER A 34 8.57 18.94 24.71
N HIS A 35 7.85 18.12 25.50
CA HIS A 35 8.33 16.84 25.99
C HIS A 35 8.02 15.67 25.05
N LEU A 36 7.07 15.83 24.12
CA LEU A 36 6.62 14.76 23.22
C LEU A 36 7.75 14.10 22.41
N PRO A 37 8.71 14.83 21.80
CA PRO A 37 9.76 14.20 21.01
C PRO A 37 10.58 13.18 21.82
N ASN A 38 10.96 13.53 23.05
CA ASN A 38 11.73 12.67 23.94
C ASN A 38 10.91 11.47 24.41
N LEU A 39 9.62 11.69 24.75
CA LEU A 39 8.73 10.60 25.15
C LEU A 39 8.49 9.59 24.03
N ILE A 40 8.34 10.07 22.78
CA ILE A 40 8.19 9.21 21.61
C ILE A 40 9.48 8.41 21.39
N GLN A 41 10.65 9.04 21.45
CA GLN A 41 11.93 8.34 21.30
C GLN A 41 12.13 7.27 22.38
N LEU A 42 11.80 7.59 23.64
CA LEU A 42 11.85 6.62 24.74
C LEU A 42 10.94 5.42 24.45
N SER A 43 9.69 5.68 24.03
CA SER A 43 8.71 4.65 23.71
C SER A 43 9.19 3.74 22.56
N ILE A 44 9.78 4.32 21.51
CA ILE A 44 10.35 3.56 20.38
C ILE A 44 11.50 2.67 20.86
N LYS A 45 12.39 3.18 21.72
CA LYS A 45 13.52 2.42 22.26
C LYS A 45 13.06 1.29 23.17
N GLU A 46 12.10 1.53 24.07
CA GLU A 46 11.53 0.50 24.93
C GLU A 46 10.83 -0.59 24.12
N PHE A 47 10.04 -0.20 23.11
CA PHE A 47 9.42 -1.15 22.20
C PHE A 47 10.44 -1.99 21.42
N ALA A 48 11.54 -1.37 20.97
CA ALA A 48 12.64 -2.07 20.33
C ALA A 48 13.34 -3.04 21.30
N GLY A 49 13.52 -2.66 22.57
CA GLY A 49 14.09 -3.52 23.60
C GLY A 49 13.24 -4.76 23.89
N LEU A 50 11.90 -4.63 23.83
CA LEU A 50 10.97 -5.74 24.07
C LEU A 50 10.78 -6.65 22.85
N THR A 51 10.83 -6.10 21.64
CA THR A 51 10.39 -6.82 20.43
C THR A 51 11.49 -7.04 19.39
N GLY A 52 12.65 -6.39 19.56
CA GLY A 52 13.72 -6.35 18.56
C GLY A 52 13.40 -5.47 17.34
N ARG A 53 12.20 -4.89 17.23
CA ARG A 53 11.77 -4.07 16.08
C ARG A 53 12.10 -2.60 16.31
N ASN A 54 12.92 -2.03 15.43
CA ASN A 54 13.31 -0.62 15.50
C ASN A 54 12.50 0.23 14.50
N TYR A 55 11.96 1.36 14.97
CA TYR A 55 11.18 2.32 14.18
C TYR A 55 11.79 3.74 14.16
N GLU A 56 13.07 3.88 14.53
CA GLU A 56 13.78 5.15 14.45
C GLU A 56 13.86 5.65 12.99
N ILE A 57 13.52 6.93 12.81
CA ILE A 57 13.53 7.61 11.50
C ILE A 57 14.96 7.83 11.00
N ASN A 58 15.90 8.07 11.92
CA ASN A 58 17.31 8.20 11.61
C ASN A 58 17.97 6.82 11.59
N ASN A 59 18.37 6.33 10.42
CA ASN A 59 19.15 5.11 10.31
C ASN A 59 20.28 5.24 9.28
N ARG A 60 21.35 4.47 9.49
CA ARG A 60 22.58 4.50 8.66
C ARG A 60 22.34 4.18 7.18
N VAL A 61 21.27 3.44 6.86
CA VAL A 61 20.93 3.08 5.48
C VAL A 61 20.42 4.31 4.73
N VAL A 62 19.67 5.19 5.41
CA VAL A 62 19.22 6.47 4.85
C VAL A 62 20.40 7.41 4.59
N ASP A 63 21.38 7.46 5.49
CA ASP A 63 22.57 8.31 5.33
C ASP A 63 23.36 7.96 4.07
N ALA A 64 23.57 6.67 3.81
CA ALA A 64 24.36 6.18 2.67
C ALA A 64 23.68 6.36 1.30
N ALA A 65 22.36 6.61 1.26
CA ALA A 65 21.59 6.73 0.02
C ALA A 65 21.81 8.09 -0.68
N GLU A 66 21.72 8.11 -2.01
CA GLU A 66 21.66 9.32 -2.84
C GLU A 66 20.22 9.65 -3.25
N TYR A 67 19.38 8.63 -3.38
CA TYR A 67 17.98 8.73 -3.75
C TYR A 67 17.12 8.21 -2.60
N LEU A 68 16.07 8.94 -2.26
CA LEU A 68 15.20 8.62 -1.14
C LEU A 68 13.75 8.59 -1.59
N VAL A 69 13.02 7.55 -1.21
CA VAL A 69 11.56 7.53 -1.28
C VAL A 69 11.04 7.71 0.13
N ILE A 70 10.18 8.68 0.35
CA ILE A 70 9.50 8.89 1.63
C ILE A 70 8.07 8.40 1.45
N THR A 71 7.66 7.44 2.27
CA THR A 71 6.30 6.88 2.26
C THR A 71 5.65 7.04 3.62
N ASN A 72 4.33 6.93 3.66
CA ASN A 72 3.58 6.76 4.90
C ASN A 72 2.53 5.65 4.73
N GLY A 73 2.30 4.88 5.79
CA GLY A 73 1.28 3.84 5.82
C GLY A 73 1.60 2.63 4.95
N ALA A 74 0.53 1.99 4.45
CA ALA A 74 0.54 0.62 3.94
C ALA A 74 1.36 0.37 2.66
N ILE A 75 1.81 1.42 1.95
CA ILE A 75 2.63 1.26 0.74
C ILE A 75 4.13 1.08 1.04
N SER A 76 4.55 1.27 2.30
CA SER A 76 5.98 1.35 2.66
C SER A 76 6.73 0.05 2.37
N ASP A 77 6.15 -1.10 2.75
CA ASP A 77 6.78 -2.42 2.53
C ASP A 77 6.91 -2.73 1.03
N ASP A 78 5.88 -2.44 0.25
CA ASP A 78 5.89 -2.67 -1.19
C ASP A 78 6.91 -1.76 -1.88
N ALA A 79 6.97 -0.48 -1.48
CA ALA A 79 7.96 0.47 -1.99
C ALA A 79 9.39 0.04 -1.65
N GLU A 80 9.62 -0.52 -0.45
CA GLU A 80 10.94 -1.04 -0.05
C GLU A 80 11.36 -2.20 -0.94
N ARG A 81 10.46 -3.13 -1.27
CA ARG A 81 10.77 -4.23 -2.19
C ARG A 81 11.03 -3.73 -3.60
N VAL A 82 10.22 -2.80 -4.11
CA VAL A 82 10.45 -2.20 -5.44
C VAL A 82 11.83 -1.53 -5.46
N ALA A 83 12.18 -0.77 -4.42
CA ALA A 83 13.48 -0.14 -4.30
C ALA A 83 14.63 -1.14 -4.23
N GLU A 84 14.48 -2.26 -3.52
CA GLU A 84 15.45 -3.36 -3.50
C GLU A 84 15.63 -4.01 -4.89
N ASN A 85 14.53 -4.26 -5.58
CA ASN A 85 14.54 -4.79 -6.94
C ASN A 85 15.30 -3.86 -7.90
N ILE A 86 15.00 -2.55 -7.86
CA ILE A 86 15.69 -1.55 -8.68
C ILE A 86 17.17 -1.44 -8.30
N ARG A 87 17.50 -1.44 -6.99
CA ARG A 87 18.89 -1.43 -6.49
C ARG A 87 19.70 -2.58 -7.07
N SER A 88 19.15 -3.80 -7.02
CA SER A 88 19.84 -5.02 -7.49
C SER A 88 20.21 -4.96 -8.97
N ARG A 89 19.39 -4.28 -9.79
CA ARG A 89 19.58 -4.18 -11.25
C ARG A 89 20.41 -2.98 -11.68
N LYS A 90 20.13 -1.81 -11.10
CA LYS A 90 20.71 -0.53 -11.53
C LYS A 90 21.95 -0.13 -10.71
N LYS A 91 22.29 -0.86 -9.64
CA LYS A 91 23.42 -0.58 -8.73
C LYS A 91 23.44 0.88 -8.23
N ILE A 92 22.25 1.42 -7.92
CA ILE A 92 22.07 2.78 -7.41
C ILE A 92 21.94 2.81 -5.89
N ARG A 93 22.33 3.92 -5.26
CA ARG A 93 22.17 4.14 -3.81
C ARG A 93 20.77 4.70 -3.51
N LEU A 94 19.78 3.82 -3.48
CA LEU A 94 18.37 4.13 -3.26
C LEU A 94 17.89 3.52 -1.93
N THR A 95 17.06 4.24 -1.19
CA THR A 95 16.38 3.67 0.00
C THR A 95 14.97 4.23 0.17
N VAL A 96 14.18 3.57 1.01
CA VAL A 96 12.83 4.00 1.39
C VAL A 96 12.84 4.35 2.87
N LEU A 97 12.26 5.50 3.21
CA LEU A 97 11.98 5.94 4.56
C LEU A 97 10.48 5.89 4.79
N SER A 98 10.05 4.94 5.64
CA SER A 98 8.67 4.89 6.12
C SER A 98 8.50 5.86 7.29
N LEU A 99 7.70 6.91 7.09
CA LEU A 99 7.35 7.86 8.13
C LEU A 99 6.25 7.29 9.03
N ASN A 100 6.61 6.97 10.26
CA ASN A 100 5.67 6.47 11.29
C ASN A 100 5.20 7.55 12.26
N GLN A 101 5.79 8.76 12.20
CA GLN A 101 5.46 9.90 13.07
C GLN A 101 5.12 11.12 12.21
N LEU A 102 3.85 11.51 12.19
CA LEU A 102 3.38 12.70 11.49
C LEU A 102 3.34 13.93 12.41
N ARG A 103 3.04 13.74 13.70
CA ARG A 103 2.90 14.80 14.71
C ARG A 103 3.49 14.36 16.06
N PRO A 104 4.36 15.17 16.69
CA PRO A 104 5.07 16.31 16.08
C PRO A 104 5.89 15.85 14.87
N PHE A 105 5.95 16.62 13.79
CA PHE A 105 6.73 16.24 12.62
C PHE A 105 8.24 16.31 12.95
N PRO A 106 9.05 15.31 12.57
CA PRO A 106 10.47 15.27 12.90
C PRO A 106 11.32 16.18 12.00
N SER A 107 11.00 17.47 11.92
CA SER A 107 11.57 18.43 10.96
C SER A 107 13.09 18.49 11.01
N ALA A 108 13.68 18.67 12.19
CA ALA A 108 15.13 18.75 12.37
C ALA A 108 15.84 17.50 11.84
N VAL A 109 15.42 16.30 12.28
CA VAL A 109 15.96 15.02 11.80
C VAL A 109 15.80 14.88 10.29
N MET A 110 14.63 15.25 9.75
CA MET A 110 14.34 15.19 8.32
C MET A 110 15.33 16.04 7.52
N THR A 111 15.68 17.24 7.98
CA THR A 111 16.67 18.09 7.27
C THR A 111 18.05 17.45 7.16
N HIS A 112 18.51 16.75 8.20
CA HIS A 112 19.79 16.02 8.17
C HIS A 112 19.74 14.86 7.18
N LEU A 113 18.63 14.11 7.14
CA LEU A 113 18.45 12.98 6.21
C LEU A 113 18.36 13.43 4.74
N LEU A 114 17.76 14.60 4.49
CA LEU A 114 17.57 15.16 3.14
C LEU A 114 18.83 15.80 2.57
N LYS A 115 19.72 16.31 3.44
CA LYS A 115 20.89 17.08 3.01
C LYS A 115 21.75 16.30 2.03
N GLY A 116 22.01 16.89 0.86
CA GLY A 116 22.91 16.34 -0.15
C GLY A 116 22.36 15.13 -0.91
N LYS A 117 21.11 14.73 -0.67
CA LYS A 117 20.42 13.74 -1.52
C LYS A 117 20.24 14.33 -2.92
N LYS A 118 20.38 13.51 -3.96
CA LYS A 118 20.21 13.95 -5.36
C LYS A 118 18.74 14.21 -5.67
N ALA A 119 17.88 13.27 -5.27
CA ALA A 119 16.44 13.38 -5.46
C ALA A 119 15.66 12.64 -4.37
N VAL A 120 14.47 13.15 -4.09
CA VAL A 120 13.57 12.60 -3.09
C VAL A 120 12.16 12.56 -3.66
N THR A 121 11.54 11.38 -3.65
CA THR A 121 10.13 11.20 -3.99
C THR A 121 9.32 11.06 -2.71
N VAL A 122 8.33 11.92 -2.51
CA VAL A 122 7.36 11.82 -1.41
C VAL A 122 6.09 11.19 -1.94
N LEU A 123 5.73 10.02 -1.41
CA LEU A 123 4.48 9.31 -1.72
C LEU A 123 3.50 9.48 -0.56
N GLU A 124 2.37 10.12 -0.84
CA GLU A 124 1.37 10.45 0.16
C GLU A 124 -0.05 10.16 -0.34
N CYS A 125 -0.90 9.75 0.60
CA CYS A 125 -2.29 9.38 0.31
C CYS A 125 -3.30 10.53 0.45
N SER A 126 -2.85 11.70 0.89
CA SER A 126 -3.66 12.91 0.98
C SER A 126 -3.57 13.67 -0.34
N ASN A 127 -4.73 13.99 -0.91
CA ASN A 127 -4.79 14.89 -2.06
C ASN A 127 -5.15 16.29 -1.57
N ALA A 128 -4.18 17.18 -1.68
CA ALA A 128 -4.36 18.61 -1.56
C ALA A 128 -5.00 19.16 -2.86
N ASN A 129 -6.33 19.15 -2.91
CA ASN A 129 -7.08 19.66 -4.08
C ASN A 129 -7.07 21.19 -4.16
N THR A 130 -6.96 21.88 -3.03
CA THR A 130 -7.01 23.34 -2.93
C THR A 130 -5.68 23.96 -2.49
N THR A 131 -4.66 23.13 -2.26
CA THR A 131 -3.30 23.59 -1.89
C THR A 131 -2.26 22.99 -2.83
N ASP A 132 -1.14 23.69 -3.00
CA ASP A 132 -0.09 23.27 -3.93
C ASP A 132 0.64 22.00 -3.49
N ASN A 133 0.68 21.75 -2.18
CA ASN A 133 1.39 20.63 -1.58
C ASN A 133 0.45 19.84 -0.64
N PRO A 134 0.49 18.49 -0.69
CA PRO A 134 -0.11 17.66 0.34
C PRO A 134 0.70 17.73 1.65
N THR A 135 0.15 17.21 2.74
CA THR A 135 0.59 17.49 4.11
C THR A 135 2.05 17.13 4.37
N ILE A 136 2.49 15.91 4.04
CA ILE A 136 3.88 15.47 4.29
C ILE A 136 4.84 16.29 3.43
N LEU A 137 4.48 16.55 2.17
CA LEU A 137 5.31 17.38 1.30
C LEU A 137 5.46 18.79 1.84
N GLN A 138 4.39 19.36 2.40
CA GLN A 138 4.41 20.69 2.99
C GLN A 138 5.35 20.74 4.21
N GLU A 139 5.28 19.76 5.12
CA GLU A 139 6.19 19.65 6.26
C GLU A 139 7.66 19.53 5.82
N ILE A 140 7.93 18.70 4.82
CA ILE A 140 9.29 18.53 4.27
C ILE A 140 9.81 19.84 3.68
N ARG A 141 9.00 20.55 2.89
CA ARG A 141 9.39 21.82 2.29
C ARG A 141 9.66 22.89 3.35
N SER A 142 8.79 22.99 4.36
CA SER A 142 8.99 23.91 5.49
C SER A 142 10.26 23.58 6.26
N ALA A 143 10.55 22.30 6.51
CA ALA A 143 11.80 21.88 7.15
C ALA A 143 13.04 22.27 6.32
N ILE A 144 12.98 22.09 4.99
CA ILE A 144 14.07 22.52 4.09
C ILE A 144 14.26 24.04 4.14
N GLU A 145 13.18 24.82 4.14
CA GLU A 145 13.24 26.29 4.24
C GLU A 145 13.97 26.72 5.52
N CYS A 146 13.65 26.11 6.68
CA CYS A 146 14.39 26.35 7.93
C CYS A 146 15.90 26.01 7.82
N ALA A 147 16.25 24.93 7.11
CA ALA A 147 17.66 24.58 6.90
C ALA A 147 18.39 25.54 5.94
N GLU A 148 17.68 26.15 4.98
CA GLU A 148 18.21 27.18 4.08
C GLU A 148 18.38 28.53 4.78
N GLU A 149 17.47 28.88 5.70
CA GLU A 149 17.63 30.03 6.59
C GLU A 149 18.91 29.89 7.42
N ASN A 150 19.16 28.71 8.00
CA ASN A 150 20.42 28.39 8.65
C ASN A 150 21.64 28.54 7.71
N GLY A 151 21.51 28.12 6.45
CA GLY A 151 22.56 28.26 5.43
C GLY A 151 22.85 29.70 4.99
N SER A 152 21.90 30.61 5.19
CA SER A 152 22.00 32.02 4.82
C SER A 152 22.66 32.88 5.90
N VAL A 153 22.90 32.33 7.09
CA VAL A 153 23.54 33.03 8.20
C VAL A 153 25.00 33.36 7.86
N LYS A 154 25.40 34.62 8.08
CA LYS A 154 26.79 35.06 7.92
C LYS A 154 27.71 34.34 8.91
N LYS A 155 29.00 34.18 8.56
CA LYS A 155 30.00 33.59 9.48
C LYS A 155 29.93 34.28 10.85
N ASN A 156 29.78 33.46 11.91
CA ASN A 156 29.64 33.85 13.33
C ASN A 156 28.25 34.35 13.78
N GLY A 157 27.20 34.25 12.96
CA GLY A 157 25.82 34.47 13.42
C GLY A 157 25.25 33.26 14.15
N SER A 158 24.26 33.48 15.03
CA SER A 158 23.47 32.41 15.63
C SER A 158 22.54 31.78 14.61
N LEU A 159 22.44 30.44 14.61
CA LEU A 159 21.48 29.72 13.76
C LEU A 159 20.04 29.99 14.23
N PRO A 160 19.13 30.46 13.36
CA PRO A 160 17.71 30.62 13.69
C PRO A 160 17.05 29.32 14.16
N HIS A 161 17.48 28.18 13.60
CA HIS A 161 16.94 26.85 13.88
C HIS A 161 18.07 25.91 14.36
N PRO A 162 18.47 25.95 15.64
CA PRO A 162 19.70 25.29 16.11
C PRO A 162 19.80 23.79 15.84
N ASP A 163 18.69 23.06 15.88
CA ASP A 163 18.68 21.59 15.70
C ASP A 163 18.64 21.16 14.21
N PHE A 164 18.35 22.10 13.31
CA PHE A 164 18.18 21.84 11.88
C PHE A 164 19.53 21.81 11.17
N ALA A 165 19.60 21.06 10.07
CA ALA A 165 20.77 21.06 9.21
C ALA A 165 21.02 22.45 8.59
N VAL A 166 22.24 22.67 8.10
CA VAL A 166 22.65 23.90 7.41
C VAL A 166 22.72 23.62 5.91
N PHE A 167 21.83 24.19 5.10
CA PHE A 167 21.84 24.05 3.63
C PHE A 167 22.50 25.29 3.02
N ALA A 168 23.83 25.26 2.90
CA ALA A 168 24.64 26.41 2.47
C ALA A 168 24.90 26.43 0.96
N LYS A 169 24.70 25.30 0.26
CA LYS A 169 24.95 25.16 -1.17
C LYS A 169 23.70 24.67 -1.88
N PRO A 170 23.48 25.01 -3.16
CA PRO A 170 22.36 24.46 -3.94
C PRO A 170 22.32 22.92 -3.95
N ALA A 171 23.47 22.26 -3.90
CA ALA A 171 23.57 20.80 -3.84
C ALA A 171 23.12 20.18 -2.50
N ASP A 172 22.99 20.98 -1.42
CA ASP A 172 22.44 20.50 -0.16
C ASP A 172 20.93 20.24 -0.27
N ARG A 173 20.24 20.96 -1.17
CA ARG A 173 18.81 20.82 -1.43
C ARG A 173 18.54 19.70 -2.45
N PRO A 174 17.84 18.62 -2.08
CA PRO A 174 17.45 17.60 -3.04
C PRO A 174 16.39 18.09 -4.02
N VAL A 175 16.36 17.46 -5.19
CA VAL A 175 15.25 17.58 -6.12
C VAL A 175 14.04 16.83 -5.57
N ILE A 176 12.96 17.53 -5.24
CA ILE A 176 11.75 16.93 -4.67
C ILE A 176 10.72 16.57 -5.75
N PHE A 177 10.12 15.40 -5.61
CA PHE A 177 9.01 14.87 -6.40
C PHE A 177 7.83 14.51 -5.49
N SER A 178 6.61 14.65 -5.99
CA SER A 178 5.37 14.40 -5.27
C SER A 178 4.51 13.40 -6.03
N GLY A 179 4.35 12.21 -5.44
CA GLY A 179 3.44 11.18 -5.91
C GLY A 179 2.22 11.10 -5.00
N ILE A 180 1.04 11.29 -5.57
CA ILE A 180 -0.23 11.23 -4.84
C ILE A 180 -0.95 9.95 -5.24
N PHE A 181 -1.48 9.24 -4.26
CA PHE A 181 -2.33 8.07 -4.49
C PHE A 181 -3.56 8.14 -3.59
N GLN A 182 -4.55 7.29 -3.85
CA GLN A 182 -5.83 7.34 -3.13
C GLN A 182 -5.93 6.25 -2.04
N MET A 183 -6.59 6.58 -0.92
CA MET A 183 -7.03 5.63 0.09
C MET A 183 -8.33 4.99 -0.37
N ALA A 184 -8.34 3.65 -0.44
CA ALA A 184 -9.45 2.70 -0.57
C ALA A 184 -8.86 1.44 -1.25
N ASP A 185 -9.63 0.76 -2.09
CA ASP A 185 -9.24 -0.47 -2.79
C ASP A 185 -8.27 -0.24 -3.98
N ASN A 186 -7.74 0.97 -4.15
CA ASN A 186 -6.94 1.35 -5.31
C ASN A 186 -5.52 1.83 -4.92
N LYS A 187 -4.88 1.03 -4.06
CA LYS A 187 -3.48 1.20 -3.66
C LYS A 187 -2.57 1.01 -4.89
N PRO A 188 -1.50 1.83 -5.07
CA PRO A 188 -0.55 1.61 -6.16
C PRO A 188 0.14 0.26 -5.98
N GLY A 189 0.21 -0.52 -7.06
CA GLY A 189 0.92 -1.79 -7.09
C GLY A 189 2.40 -1.61 -7.37
N PHE A 190 3.07 -2.76 -7.53
CA PHE A 190 4.50 -2.81 -7.86
C PHE A 190 4.86 -1.97 -9.10
N ALA A 191 4.02 -2.00 -10.14
CA ALA A 191 4.29 -1.29 -11.40
C ALA A 191 4.23 0.24 -11.21
N GLU A 192 3.20 0.74 -10.54
CA GLU A 192 3.03 2.17 -10.25
C GLU A 192 4.12 2.69 -9.32
N LEU A 193 4.48 1.93 -8.28
CA LEU A 193 5.57 2.27 -7.38
C LEU A 193 6.93 2.27 -8.10
N SER A 194 7.16 1.31 -9.01
CA SER A 194 8.35 1.26 -9.85
C SER A 194 8.43 2.51 -10.74
N ALA A 195 7.33 2.89 -11.38
CA ALA A 195 7.24 4.10 -12.19
C ALA A 195 7.58 5.36 -11.37
N ALA A 196 7.05 5.47 -10.15
CA ALA A 196 7.32 6.58 -9.25
C ALA A 196 8.81 6.71 -8.87
N ILE A 197 9.48 5.58 -8.62
CA ILE A 197 10.91 5.55 -8.32
C ILE A 197 11.72 5.87 -9.56
N GLU A 198 11.43 5.24 -10.70
CA GLU A 198 12.15 5.47 -11.95
C GLU A 198 12.02 6.91 -12.45
N ASN A 199 10.88 7.57 -12.21
CA ASN A 199 10.65 8.96 -12.55
C ASN A 199 11.65 9.94 -11.92
N MET A 200 12.15 9.67 -10.70
CA MET A 200 13.14 10.53 -10.04
C MET A 200 14.60 10.21 -10.41
N LEU A 201 14.86 9.06 -11.05
CA LEU A 201 16.20 8.62 -11.40
C LEU A 201 16.71 9.29 -12.69
N PRO A 202 18.03 9.31 -12.96
CA PRO A 202 18.57 9.79 -14.23
C PRO A 202 17.94 9.04 -15.42
N GLY A 203 17.44 9.78 -16.41
CA GLY A 203 16.74 9.23 -17.57
C GLY A 203 15.24 8.97 -17.35
N GLY A 204 14.71 9.22 -16.14
CA GLY A 204 13.28 9.24 -15.87
C GLY A 204 12.56 10.46 -16.47
N GLU A 205 11.23 10.48 -16.41
CA GLU A 205 10.41 11.57 -16.93
C GLU A 205 10.56 12.89 -16.15
N ALA A 206 11.12 12.82 -14.93
CA ALA A 206 11.32 13.96 -14.04
C ALA A 206 10.04 14.78 -13.76
N LYS A 207 8.88 14.13 -13.79
CA LYS A 207 7.58 14.73 -13.53
C LYS A 207 7.44 15.07 -12.05
N LYS A 208 7.31 16.36 -11.71
CA LYS A 208 7.35 16.87 -10.32
C LYS A 208 6.15 16.49 -9.47
N ARG A 209 4.95 16.52 -10.05
CA ARG A 209 3.70 16.15 -9.39
C ARG A 209 2.97 15.16 -10.28
N TYR A 210 2.57 14.04 -9.71
CA TYR A 210 1.89 12.98 -10.43
C TYR A 210 0.95 12.19 -9.53
N TYR A 211 0.00 11.51 -10.15
CA TYR A 211 -0.91 10.59 -9.50
C TYR A 211 -0.55 9.15 -9.86
N LEU A 212 -0.77 8.23 -8.93
CA LEU A 212 -0.55 6.79 -9.10
C LEU A 212 -1.86 6.03 -8.96
N GLY A 213 -1.98 4.92 -9.69
CA GLY A 213 -3.13 4.01 -9.59
C GLY A 213 -4.42 4.53 -10.22
N VAL A 214 -4.40 5.64 -10.97
CA VAL A 214 -5.59 6.19 -11.63
C VAL A 214 -5.48 6.05 -13.15
N THR A 215 -6.56 5.64 -13.80
CA THR A 215 -6.69 5.69 -15.26
C THR A 215 -7.97 6.46 -15.58
N PHE A 216 -7.88 7.49 -16.41
CA PHE A 216 -9.04 8.33 -16.76
C PHE A 216 -9.76 7.81 -18.00
N ALA A 217 -9.01 7.37 -19.02
CA ALA A 217 -9.56 6.75 -20.21
C ALA A 217 -9.88 5.27 -19.97
N GLN A 218 -11.12 4.86 -20.24
CA GLN A 218 -11.49 3.45 -20.32
C GLN A 218 -11.49 3.02 -21.79
N SER A 219 -10.42 2.36 -22.24
CA SER A 219 -10.42 1.67 -23.53
C SER A 219 -11.20 0.35 -23.40
N ASN A 220 -12.03 0.03 -24.39
CA ASN A 220 -12.79 -1.23 -24.48
C ASN A 220 -13.90 -1.42 -23.44
N SER A 221 -14.71 -0.39 -23.18
CA SER A 221 -15.98 -0.61 -22.51
C SER A 221 -16.90 -1.49 -23.38
N ARG A 222 -17.49 -2.54 -22.81
CA ARG A 222 -18.56 -3.32 -23.46
C ARG A 222 -19.82 -2.50 -23.73
N TYR A 223 -19.92 -1.32 -23.14
CA TYR A 223 -21.06 -0.42 -23.23
C TYR A 223 -20.68 0.82 -24.06
N PRO A 224 -21.26 0.97 -25.28
CA PRO A 224 -20.96 2.09 -26.17
C PRO A 224 -21.16 3.48 -25.54
N MET A 225 -22.12 3.61 -24.61
CA MET A 225 -22.38 4.87 -23.92
C MET A 225 -21.22 5.29 -23.00
N LEU A 226 -20.58 4.34 -22.32
CA LEU A 226 -19.39 4.62 -21.49
C LEU A 226 -18.19 4.99 -22.35
N GLU A 227 -18.05 4.36 -23.53
CA GLU A 227 -16.99 4.73 -24.49
C GLU A 227 -17.18 6.16 -25.00
N ALA A 228 -18.40 6.53 -25.39
CA ALA A 228 -18.72 7.90 -25.79
C ALA A 228 -18.46 8.92 -24.66
N LEU A 229 -18.78 8.57 -23.41
CA LEU A 229 -18.46 9.40 -22.24
C LEU A 229 -16.93 9.54 -22.03
N SER A 230 -16.18 8.44 -22.16
CA SER A 230 -14.71 8.46 -22.06
C SER A 230 -14.10 9.37 -23.13
N GLN A 231 -14.54 9.24 -24.38
CA GLN A 231 -14.09 10.10 -25.49
C GLN A 231 -14.44 11.57 -25.23
N ARG A 232 -15.61 11.86 -24.63
CA ARG A 232 -15.99 13.23 -24.26
C ARG A 232 -15.09 13.79 -23.16
N ILE A 233 -14.78 12.99 -22.13
CA ILE A 233 -13.85 13.38 -21.06
C ILE A 233 -12.48 13.70 -21.63
N GLU A 234 -11.95 12.83 -22.49
CA GLU A 234 -10.64 13.01 -23.13
C GLU A 234 -10.58 14.29 -23.97
N ARG A 235 -11.64 14.59 -24.73
CA ARG A 235 -11.74 15.83 -25.52
C ARG A 235 -11.87 17.09 -24.64
N SER A 236 -12.65 17.03 -23.57
CA SER A 236 -12.90 18.19 -22.70
C SER A 236 -11.75 18.45 -21.71
N TYR A 237 -11.01 17.41 -21.32
CA TYR A 237 -9.95 17.48 -20.32
C TYR A 237 -8.71 16.65 -20.73
N PRO A 238 -8.03 17.01 -21.83
CA PRO A 238 -6.90 16.24 -22.36
C PRO A 238 -5.70 16.16 -21.41
N GLN A 239 -5.64 17.03 -20.41
CA GLN A 239 -4.62 17.03 -19.37
C GLN A 239 -4.74 15.87 -18.37
N LEU A 240 -5.89 15.21 -18.26
CA LEU A 240 -6.10 14.15 -17.26
C LEU A 240 -5.13 12.97 -17.43
N GLU A 241 -4.93 12.51 -18.65
CA GLU A 241 -3.95 11.45 -18.95
C GLU A 241 -2.53 11.88 -18.59
N LYS A 242 -2.22 13.18 -18.73
CA LYS A 242 -0.93 13.74 -18.33
C LYS A 242 -0.79 13.88 -16.81
N MET A 243 -1.82 13.64 -16.00
CA MET A 243 -1.73 13.69 -14.53
C MET A 243 -1.27 12.36 -13.95
N ASN A 244 -1.68 11.23 -14.53
CA ASN A 244 -1.22 9.91 -14.14
C ASN A 244 0.27 9.71 -14.48
N LEU A 245 1.00 8.97 -13.66
CA LEU A 245 2.32 8.46 -14.03
C LEU A 245 2.17 6.97 -14.37
N SER A 246 2.15 6.68 -15.66
CA SER A 246 1.97 5.32 -16.16
C SER A 246 3.28 4.54 -16.05
N SER A 247 3.16 3.27 -15.61
CA SER A 247 4.29 2.34 -15.71
C SER A 247 4.60 2.06 -17.18
N ARG A 248 5.88 2.24 -17.55
CA ARG A 248 6.42 1.79 -18.85
C ARG A 248 6.70 0.29 -18.88
N GLN A 249 6.65 -0.37 -17.73
CA GLN A 249 6.84 -1.80 -17.60
C GLN A 249 5.47 -2.48 -17.61
N PRO A 250 5.21 -3.48 -18.48
CA PRO A 250 4.03 -4.31 -18.34
C PRO A 250 4.04 -4.92 -16.94
N ALA A 251 2.87 -4.98 -16.30
CA ALA A 251 2.71 -5.59 -15.00
C ALA A 251 3.32 -7.01 -15.01
N LEU A 252 4.48 -7.14 -14.37
CA LEU A 252 5.03 -8.36 -13.80
C LEU A 252 5.52 -9.46 -14.76
N GLU A 253 6.74 -9.26 -15.24
CA GLU A 253 7.70 -10.38 -15.40
C GLU A 253 8.82 -10.35 -14.34
N GLN A 254 8.81 -9.37 -13.44
CA GLN A 254 10.04 -8.93 -12.77
C GLN A 254 10.02 -8.95 -11.23
N LEU A 255 9.03 -9.62 -10.66
CA LEU A 255 9.22 -10.48 -9.49
C LEU A 255 9.03 -11.94 -9.95
N ALA A 256 9.77 -12.35 -10.99
CA ALA A 256 10.11 -13.76 -11.18
C ALA A 256 11.02 -14.22 -10.05
N THR A 257 10.58 -14.09 -8.81
CA THR A 257 11.07 -14.95 -7.75
C THR A 257 10.22 -16.22 -7.87
N SER A 258 10.88 -17.36 -7.95
CA SER A 258 10.33 -18.71 -7.75
C SER A 258 9.49 -18.88 -6.47
N HIS A 259 9.33 -17.81 -5.69
CA HIS A 259 8.97 -17.75 -4.29
C HIS A 259 7.75 -16.86 -4.01
N PHE A 260 7.05 -16.35 -5.04
CA PHE A 260 5.75 -15.69 -4.89
C PHE A 260 4.62 -16.61 -5.39
N ARG A 261 3.65 -16.88 -4.52
CA ARG A 261 2.44 -17.63 -4.85
C ARG A 261 1.20 -16.80 -4.58
N GLN A 262 0.20 -16.92 -5.44
CA GLN A 262 -1.09 -16.29 -5.21
C GLN A 262 -2.24 -17.25 -5.44
N ILE A 263 -3.17 -17.26 -4.49
CA ILE A 263 -4.44 -17.97 -4.56
C ILE A 263 -5.56 -16.94 -4.55
N LYS A 264 -6.49 -17.04 -5.50
CA LYS A 264 -7.65 -16.16 -5.60
C LYS A 264 -8.93 -16.92 -5.34
N ILE A 265 -9.71 -16.47 -4.37
CA ILE A 265 -10.97 -17.08 -3.96
C ILE A 265 -12.10 -16.17 -4.41
N VAL A 266 -13.03 -16.67 -5.22
CA VAL A 266 -14.18 -15.92 -5.73
C VAL A 266 -15.46 -16.55 -5.19
N VAL A 267 -16.21 -15.75 -4.44
CA VAL A 267 -17.41 -16.20 -3.73
C VAL A 267 -18.61 -15.29 -3.96
N SER A 268 -19.79 -15.80 -3.64
CA SER A 268 -20.99 -14.97 -3.59
C SER A 268 -20.96 -14.05 -2.37
N PRO A 269 -21.47 -12.81 -2.47
CA PRO A 269 -21.59 -11.92 -1.32
C PRO A 269 -22.36 -12.58 -0.16
N GLY A 270 -21.84 -12.48 1.06
CA GLY A 270 -22.46 -13.06 2.26
C GLY A 270 -22.19 -14.56 2.50
N GLU A 271 -21.37 -15.21 1.68
CA GLU A 271 -20.85 -16.55 2.00
C GLU A 271 -19.72 -16.47 3.06
N LEU A 272 -19.77 -17.36 4.06
CA LEU A 272 -18.78 -17.48 5.17
C LEU A 272 -17.34 -17.82 4.73
N LEU A 273 -17.10 -17.98 3.42
CA LEU A 273 -15.78 -18.32 2.90
C LEU A 273 -14.76 -17.20 3.14
N ALA A 274 -15.23 -16.00 3.44
CA ALA A 274 -14.43 -14.88 3.94
C ALA A 274 -13.71 -15.21 5.26
N ASP A 275 -14.39 -15.87 6.19
CA ASP A 275 -13.81 -16.25 7.49
C ASP A 275 -12.88 -17.45 7.33
N VAL A 276 -13.23 -18.37 6.43
CA VAL A 276 -12.39 -19.54 6.12
C VAL A 276 -11.11 -19.14 5.39
N ASN A 277 -11.11 -18.04 4.63
CA ASN A 277 -9.90 -17.49 4.02
C ASN A 277 -8.81 -17.18 5.07
N VAL A 278 -9.20 -16.61 6.23
CA VAL A 278 -8.24 -16.31 7.31
C VAL A 278 -7.65 -17.58 7.89
N VAL A 279 -8.48 -18.62 8.07
CA VAL A 279 -8.04 -19.93 8.57
C VAL A 279 -7.09 -20.61 7.58
N LEU A 280 -7.43 -20.59 6.29
CA LEU A 280 -6.56 -21.12 5.23
C LEU A 280 -5.22 -20.38 5.20
N ALA A 281 -5.24 -19.04 5.22
CA ALA A 281 -4.03 -18.24 5.21
C ALA A 281 -3.12 -18.50 6.42
N LYS A 282 -3.71 -18.60 7.63
CA LYS A 282 -2.95 -18.97 8.84
C LYS A 282 -2.37 -20.38 8.73
N THR A 283 -3.16 -21.34 8.25
CA THR A 283 -2.71 -22.73 8.08
C THR A 283 -1.57 -22.83 7.06
N LEU A 284 -1.67 -22.08 5.97
CA LEU A 284 -0.61 -21.98 4.97
C LEU A 284 0.66 -21.34 5.56
N ALA A 285 0.54 -20.27 6.34
CA ALA A 285 1.68 -19.66 7.02
C ALA A 285 2.36 -20.65 7.98
N ASP A 286 1.58 -21.31 8.84
CA ASP A 286 2.08 -22.25 9.86
C ASP A 286 2.72 -23.51 9.24
N SER A 287 2.15 -24.03 8.14
CA SER A 287 2.63 -25.26 7.51
C SER A 287 3.83 -25.07 6.59
N THR A 288 3.94 -23.91 5.95
CA THR A 288 4.99 -23.64 4.96
C THR A 288 6.14 -22.80 5.49
N GLY A 289 5.92 -22.08 6.61
CA GLY A 289 6.85 -21.06 7.10
C GLY A 289 6.93 -19.82 6.22
N MET A 290 6.10 -19.71 5.18
CA MET A 290 6.03 -18.52 4.32
C MET A 290 5.28 -17.38 5.00
N SER A 291 5.63 -16.15 4.64
CA SER A 291 4.82 -14.99 4.97
C SER A 291 3.57 -14.95 4.10
N VAL A 292 2.41 -14.77 4.73
CA VAL A 292 1.11 -14.80 4.07
C VAL A 292 0.37 -13.49 4.31
N ARG A 293 -0.19 -12.92 3.25
CA ARG A 293 -1.04 -11.73 3.28
C ARG A 293 -2.38 -12.05 2.64
N THR A 294 -3.46 -11.57 3.25
CA THR A 294 -4.81 -11.70 2.71
C THR A 294 -5.47 -10.35 2.56
N PHE A 295 -6.23 -10.15 1.48
CA PHE A 295 -7.07 -8.96 1.30
C PHE A 295 -8.32 -9.29 0.49
N ALA A 296 -9.36 -8.49 0.69
CA ALA A 296 -10.58 -8.55 -0.11
C ALA A 296 -10.41 -7.70 -1.38
N GLU A 297 -10.89 -8.20 -2.49
CA GLU A 297 -11.04 -7.48 -3.75
C GLU A 297 -12.52 -7.19 -3.96
N ILE A 298 -12.89 -5.91 -3.89
CA ILE A 298 -14.26 -5.48 -4.17
C ILE A 298 -14.43 -5.39 -5.69
N ALA A 299 -15.17 -6.33 -6.25
CA ALA A 299 -15.51 -6.30 -7.67
C ALA A 299 -16.51 -5.15 -7.95
N ALA A 300 -16.31 -4.44 -9.06
CA ALA A 300 -17.20 -3.36 -9.49
C ALA A 300 -18.65 -3.84 -9.69
N ASN A 301 -18.83 -5.12 -10.04
CA ASN A 301 -20.12 -5.79 -9.99
C ASN A 301 -20.33 -6.41 -8.60
N ARG A 302 -21.31 -5.91 -7.84
CA ARG A 302 -21.70 -6.46 -6.51
C ARG A 302 -22.27 -7.90 -6.56
N ARG A 303 -21.99 -8.67 -7.62
CA ARG A 303 -22.44 -10.05 -7.85
C ARG A 303 -21.47 -11.09 -7.29
N SER A 304 -20.21 -10.73 -7.10
CA SER A 304 -19.17 -11.59 -6.53
C SER A 304 -18.27 -10.79 -5.61
N GLN A 305 -17.71 -11.44 -4.60
CA GLN A 305 -16.63 -10.92 -3.79
C GLN A 305 -15.41 -11.81 -4.00
N ALA A 306 -14.24 -11.20 -4.20
CA ALA A 306 -13.01 -11.94 -4.33
C ALA A 306 -12.11 -11.69 -3.12
N TYR A 307 -11.29 -12.68 -2.78
CA TYR A 307 -10.26 -12.60 -1.77
C TYR A 307 -8.98 -13.15 -2.37
N SER A 308 -7.86 -12.49 -2.09
CA SER A 308 -6.55 -12.93 -2.53
C SER A 308 -5.70 -13.31 -1.33
N ILE A 309 -5.02 -14.45 -1.44
CA ILE A 309 -3.95 -14.90 -0.54
C ILE A 309 -2.65 -14.79 -1.33
N GLU A 310 -1.76 -13.90 -0.88
CA GLU A 310 -0.41 -13.74 -1.42
C GLU A 310 0.57 -14.40 -0.43
N MET A 311 1.51 -15.18 -0.94
CA MET A 311 2.50 -15.89 -0.15
C MET A 311 3.90 -15.60 -0.67
N THR A 312 4.84 -15.34 0.25
CA THR A 312 6.25 -15.08 -0.05
C THR A 312 7.15 -15.83 0.93
N GLU A 313 8.23 -16.45 0.41
CA GLU A 313 9.25 -17.07 1.28
C GLU A 313 10.08 -16.04 2.05
N ASP A 314 10.26 -14.85 1.47
CA ASP A 314 10.87 -13.72 2.18
C ASP A 314 9.86 -13.19 3.22
N ASN A 315 10.32 -12.85 4.42
CA ASN A 315 9.53 -12.25 5.52
C ASN A 315 8.90 -10.86 5.19
N LYS A 316 8.81 -10.52 3.90
CA LYS A 316 8.29 -9.26 3.36
C LYS A 316 7.34 -9.58 2.21
N THR A 317 6.05 -9.50 2.49
CA THR A 317 4.98 -9.64 1.48
C THR A 317 4.88 -8.38 0.63
N VAL A 318 4.66 -8.54 -0.67
CA VAL A 318 4.47 -7.42 -1.61
C VAL A 318 3.12 -7.52 -2.28
N HIS A 319 2.36 -6.43 -2.26
CA HIS A 319 1.13 -6.36 -3.01
C HIS A 319 1.44 -6.14 -4.48
N ILE A 320 0.88 -7.02 -5.30
CA ILE A 320 1.08 -6.97 -6.72
C ILE A 320 -0.29 -6.82 -7.39
N SER A 321 -0.60 -5.58 -7.80
CA SER A 321 -1.84 -5.29 -8.51
C SER A 321 -1.93 -6.09 -9.81
N ASN A 322 -3.07 -6.76 -10.02
CA ASN A 322 -3.34 -7.62 -11.17
C ASN A 322 -2.32 -8.75 -11.38
N ALA A 323 -1.70 -9.26 -10.30
CA ALA A 323 -0.83 -10.43 -10.39
C ALA A 323 -1.54 -11.63 -11.01
N SER A 324 -0.74 -12.42 -11.74
CA SER A 324 -1.16 -13.75 -12.15
C SER A 324 -1.16 -14.68 -10.94
N CYS A 325 -2.19 -15.53 -10.84
CA CYS A 325 -2.39 -16.44 -9.73
C CYS A 325 -2.06 -17.89 -10.10
N ASP A 326 -1.57 -18.64 -9.12
CA ASP A 326 -1.25 -20.06 -9.25
C ASP A 326 -2.52 -20.91 -9.13
N ALA A 327 -3.47 -20.48 -8.30
CA ALA A 327 -4.76 -21.14 -8.13
C ALA A 327 -5.95 -20.16 -8.03
N MET A 328 -7.09 -20.58 -8.55
CA MET A 328 -8.39 -19.91 -8.39
C MET A 328 -9.42 -20.86 -7.79
N ILE A 329 -10.16 -20.42 -6.78
CA ILE A 329 -11.20 -21.19 -6.11
C ILE A 329 -12.53 -20.47 -6.29
N PHE A 330 -13.53 -21.17 -6.81
CA PHE A 330 -14.85 -20.63 -7.10
C PHE A 330 -15.90 -21.34 -6.25
N SER A 331 -16.67 -20.58 -5.46
CA SER A 331 -17.76 -21.19 -4.67
C SER A 331 -18.96 -21.61 -5.53
N GLN A 332 -19.03 -21.12 -6.77
CA GLN A 332 -20.10 -21.43 -7.72
C GLN A 332 -19.57 -21.47 -9.15
N THR A 333 -20.16 -22.33 -9.98
CA THR A 333 -19.76 -22.50 -11.39
C THR A 333 -19.92 -21.22 -12.23
N VAL A 334 -20.90 -20.36 -11.90
CA VAL A 334 -21.15 -19.10 -12.62
C VAL A 334 -19.96 -18.12 -12.59
N PHE A 335 -19.13 -18.21 -11.55
CA PHE A 335 -17.96 -17.35 -11.38
C PHE A 335 -16.74 -17.83 -12.18
N ALA A 336 -16.69 -19.10 -12.58
CA ALA A 336 -15.62 -19.67 -13.39
C ALA A 336 -15.76 -19.31 -14.89
N ASN A 337 -16.20 -18.08 -15.19
CA ASN A 337 -16.38 -17.56 -16.54
C ASN A 337 -15.19 -16.71 -17.03
N ASN A 338 -14.21 -16.47 -16.16
CA ASN A 338 -12.96 -15.78 -16.49
C ASN A 338 -11.78 -16.42 -15.75
N LEU A 339 -10.86 -17.02 -16.51
CA LEU A 339 -9.64 -17.66 -16.00
C LEU A 339 -8.38 -16.91 -16.47
N SER A 340 -8.51 -15.66 -16.90
CA SER A 340 -7.41 -14.88 -17.47
C SER A 340 -6.27 -14.65 -16.48
N ALA A 341 -6.57 -14.59 -15.18
CA ALA A 341 -5.57 -14.36 -14.13
C ALA A 341 -4.71 -15.60 -13.82
N LEU A 342 -5.12 -16.82 -14.22
CA LEU A 342 -4.34 -18.03 -13.95
C LEU A 342 -3.05 -18.06 -14.78
N LYS A 343 -1.94 -18.46 -14.14
CA LYS A 343 -0.68 -18.81 -14.82
C LYS A 343 -0.84 -20.06 -15.70
N ASN A 344 0.12 -20.29 -16.59
CA ASN A 344 0.21 -21.57 -17.32
C ASN A 344 0.36 -22.73 -16.33
N ASN A 345 -0.32 -23.85 -16.58
CA ASN A 345 -0.47 -24.99 -15.68
C ASN A 345 -1.15 -24.68 -14.33
N GLY A 346 -1.84 -23.53 -14.23
CA GLY A 346 -2.56 -23.12 -13.02
C GLY A 346 -3.76 -24.02 -12.68
N LEU A 347 -4.19 -23.94 -11.42
CA LEU A 347 -5.26 -24.76 -10.87
C LEU A 347 -6.56 -23.94 -10.72
N ALA A 348 -7.69 -24.48 -11.18
CA ALA A 348 -9.00 -23.94 -10.85
C ALA A 348 -9.82 -24.99 -10.09
N ILE A 349 -10.25 -24.66 -8.88
CA ILE A 349 -11.15 -25.47 -8.06
C ILE A 349 -12.55 -24.86 -8.13
N ILE A 350 -13.53 -25.62 -8.58
CA ILE A 350 -14.90 -25.16 -8.79
C ILE A 350 -15.83 -25.99 -7.92
N GLN A 351 -16.51 -25.33 -6.98
CA GLN A 351 -17.59 -25.96 -6.25
C GLN A 351 -18.82 -26.09 -7.16
N SER A 352 -19.31 -27.33 -7.35
CA SER A 352 -20.49 -27.61 -8.15
C SER A 352 -21.11 -28.97 -7.80
N THR A 353 -22.43 -29.09 -7.95
CA THR A 353 -23.14 -30.38 -7.89
C THR A 353 -23.23 -31.05 -9.27
N GLN A 354 -22.83 -30.35 -10.34
CA GLN A 354 -22.90 -30.84 -11.71
C GLN A 354 -21.67 -31.68 -12.05
N SER A 355 -21.80 -32.58 -13.03
CA SER A 355 -20.67 -33.38 -13.52
C SER A 355 -19.65 -32.50 -14.27
N GLY A 356 -18.39 -32.95 -14.30
CA GLY A 356 -17.34 -32.26 -15.05
C GLY A 356 -17.67 -32.11 -16.54
N GLU A 357 -18.33 -33.11 -17.14
CA GLU A 357 -18.81 -33.04 -18.52
C GLU A 357 -19.84 -31.95 -18.75
N TRP A 358 -20.79 -31.80 -17.81
CA TRP A 358 -21.80 -30.75 -17.88
C TRP A 358 -21.14 -29.37 -17.80
N ILE A 359 -20.19 -29.20 -16.88
CA ILE A 359 -19.46 -27.93 -16.70
C ILE A 359 -18.66 -27.60 -17.96
N TRP A 360 -17.94 -28.58 -18.52
CA TRP A 360 -17.17 -28.40 -19.76
C TRP A 360 -18.06 -27.95 -20.92
N LYS A 361 -19.23 -28.58 -21.10
CA LYS A 361 -20.21 -28.21 -22.14
C LYS A 361 -20.83 -26.82 -21.93
N ASN A 362 -20.84 -26.30 -20.71
CA ASN A 362 -21.41 -24.99 -20.39
C ASN A 362 -20.38 -23.87 -20.27
N PHE A 363 -19.08 -24.17 -20.28
CA PHE A 363 -18.06 -23.12 -20.42
C PHE A 363 -18.20 -22.40 -21.76
N SER A 364 -17.98 -21.09 -21.73
CA SER A 364 -17.87 -20.28 -22.95
C SER A 364 -16.66 -20.71 -23.77
N GLU A 365 -16.70 -20.42 -25.07
CA GLU A 365 -15.58 -20.72 -25.98
C GLU A 365 -14.28 -20.07 -25.51
N THR A 366 -14.35 -18.83 -25.03
CA THR A 366 -13.21 -18.11 -24.45
C THR A 366 -12.58 -18.88 -23.27
N VAL A 367 -13.39 -19.43 -22.37
CA VAL A 367 -12.90 -20.17 -21.21
C VAL A 367 -12.29 -21.51 -21.64
N ARG A 368 -12.95 -22.26 -22.55
CA ARG A 368 -12.38 -23.52 -23.07
C ARG A 368 -11.04 -23.29 -23.76
N ARG A 369 -10.94 -22.21 -24.54
CA ARG A 369 -9.69 -21.81 -25.18
C ARG A 369 -8.61 -21.48 -24.15
N GLN A 370 -8.93 -20.69 -23.12
CA GLN A 370 -7.99 -20.40 -22.02
C GLN A 370 -7.51 -21.68 -21.32
N ILE A 371 -8.40 -22.64 -21.07
CA ILE A 371 -8.05 -23.92 -20.43
C ILE A 371 -7.05 -24.70 -21.30
N GLN A 372 -7.29 -24.76 -22.60
CA GLN A 372 -6.42 -25.48 -23.54
C GLN A 372 -5.08 -24.78 -23.76
N GLU A 373 -5.10 -23.46 -24.02
CA GLU A 373 -3.89 -22.67 -24.29
C GLU A 373 -2.93 -22.65 -23.09
N LYS A 374 -3.49 -22.46 -21.88
CA LYS A 374 -2.69 -22.39 -20.65
C LYS A 374 -2.48 -23.75 -19.98
N GLN A 375 -3.02 -24.85 -20.53
CA GLN A 375 -2.97 -26.19 -19.94
C GLN A 375 -3.47 -26.21 -18.48
N LEU A 376 -4.61 -25.57 -18.22
CA LEU A 376 -5.14 -25.41 -16.85
C LEU A 376 -5.66 -26.73 -16.30
N LYS A 377 -5.43 -26.96 -15.00
CA LYS A 377 -6.01 -28.09 -14.26
C LYS A 377 -7.34 -27.65 -13.66
N ILE A 378 -8.44 -28.29 -14.07
CA ILE A 378 -9.78 -27.99 -13.53
C ILE A 378 -10.24 -29.11 -12.60
N TRP A 379 -10.51 -28.76 -11.35
CA TRP A 379 -10.99 -29.66 -10.32
C TRP A 379 -12.41 -29.24 -9.93
N VAL A 380 -13.34 -30.20 -9.94
CA VAL A 380 -14.73 -29.96 -9.55
C VAL A 380 -14.99 -30.65 -8.24
N VAL A 381 -15.38 -29.89 -7.22
CA VAL A 381 -15.62 -30.39 -5.87
C VAL A 381 -17.11 -30.29 -5.57
N ASN A 382 -17.76 -31.44 -5.39
CA ASN A 382 -19.13 -31.47 -4.91
C ASN A 382 -19.13 -31.51 -3.39
N THR A 383 -19.31 -30.35 -2.76
CA THR A 383 -19.41 -30.25 -1.30
C THR A 383 -20.82 -30.54 -0.78
N ALA A 384 -21.83 -30.62 -1.65
CA ALA A 384 -23.21 -30.87 -1.23
C ALA A 384 -23.42 -32.29 -0.67
N THR A 385 -22.57 -33.24 -1.07
CA THR A 385 -22.55 -34.62 -0.54
C THR A 385 -21.93 -34.71 0.85
N VAL A 386 -21.23 -33.67 1.31
CA VAL A 386 -20.69 -33.59 2.66
C VAL A 386 -21.83 -33.20 3.60
N ASN A 387 -22.53 -34.22 4.10
CA ASN A 387 -23.56 -34.09 5.13
C ASN A 387 -22.96 -34.27 6.52
N THR A 388 -23.44 -33.48 7.47
CA THR A 388 -23.02 -33.53 8.87
C THR A 388 -24.26 -33.53 9.75
N ASP A 389 -24.32 -34.41 10.74
CA ASP A 389 -25.47 -34.52 11.66
C ASP A 389 -25.58 -33.35 12.65
N ILE A 390 -24.65 -32.40 12.60
CA ILE A 390 -24.60 -31.24 13.50
C ILE A 390 -25.24 -30.01 12.81
N PRO A 391 -26.45 -29.58 13.25
CA PRO A 391 -27.12 -28.42 12.69
C PRO A 391 -26.27 -27.16 12.88
N GLY A 392 -26.15 -26.35 11.83
CA GLY A 392 -25.37 -25.10 11.84
C GLY A 392 -23.92 -25.22 11.33
N TYR A 393 -23.33 -26.42 11.34
CA TYR A 393 -21.94 -26.63 10.91
C TYR A 393 -21.78 -27.10 9.45
N ALA A 394 -22.86 -27.57 8.82
CA ALA A 394 -22.82 -28.05 7.43
C ALA A 394 -22.26 -27.00 6.45
N LYS A 395 -22.57 -25.71 6.65
CA LYS A 395 -22.04 -24.61 5.81
C LYS A 395 -20.53 -24.42 6.02
N LEU A 396 -20.04 -24.46 7.26
CA LEU A 396 -18.62 -24.35 7.59
C LEU A 396 -17.84 -25.55 7.06
N ILE A 397 -18.37 -26.76 7.24
CA ILE A 397 -17.69 -28.00 6.84
C ILE A 397 -17.55 -28.07 5.32
N ARG A 398 -18.58 -27.68 4.55
CA ARG A 398 -18.47 -27.57 3.09
C ARG A 398 -17.37 -26.61 2.63
N GLN A 399 -17.17 -25.52 3.36
CA GLN A 399 -16.12 -24.54 3.05
C GLN A 399 -14.73 -25.04 3.47
N LEU A 400 -14.62 -25.74 4.59
CA LEU A 400 -13.39 -26.44 5.00
C LEU A 400 -13.02 -27.54 4.01
N THR A 401 -13.99 -28.29 3.46
CA THR A 401 -13.75 -29.27 2.38
C THR A 401 -13.18 -28.58 1.14
N LEU A 402 -13.72 -27.41 0.77
CA LEU A 402 -13.21 -26.64 -0.36
C LEU A 402 -11.79 -26.14 -0.11
N CYS A 403 -11.47 -25.72 1.11
CA CYS A 403 -10.11 -25.32 1.50
C CYS A 403 -9.14 -26.49 1.62
N GLY A 404 -9.58 -27.67 2.04
CA GLY A 404 -8.74 -28.87 2.08
C GLY A 404 -8.42 -29.46 0.70
N ALA A 405 -9.12 -29.02 -0.35
CA ALA A 405 -8.79 -29.37 -1.74
C ALA A 405 -7.67 -28.50 -2.33
N VAL A 406 -7.31 -27.41 -1.64
CA VAL A 406 -6.22 -26.48 -1.96
C VAL A 406 -4.93 -27.01 -1.34
#